data_AF-A0A9V1FCT0-F1
#
_entry.id   AF-A0A9V1FCT0-F1
#
_cell.length_a   1.000
_cell.length_b   1.000
_cell.length_c   1.000
_cell.angle_alpha   90.00
_cell.angle_beta   90.00
_cell.angle_gamma   90.00
#
_symmetry.space_group_name_H-M   'P 1'
#
loop_
_entity.id
_entity.type
_entity.pdbx_description
1 polymer ?
#
loop_
_entity_poly.entity_id
_entity_poly.type
_entity_poly.pdbx_seq_one_letter_code
_entity_poly.pdbx_strand_id
1 'polypeptide(L)'
;MATTATCTRFTDDYQLFEELGKGAFSVVRRCVKKTSTQEYAAKIINTKKLSARDHQKLEREARICRLLKHPNIVRLHDSISEEGFHYLVFDLVTGGELFEDIVAREYYSEADASHCIHQILESVNHIHQHDIVHRDLKPENLLLASKCKGAAVKLADFGLAIEVQGEQQAWFGFAGTPGYLSPEVLRKDPYGKPVDIWACGVILYILLVGYPPFWDEDQHKLYQQIKAGAYDFPSPEWDTVTPEAKNLINQMLTINPAKRITADQALKHPWVCQRSTVASMMHRQETVECLRKFNARRKLKGAILTTMLVSRNFSVGRQSSAPASPAASAAGLAGQAAKSLLNKKSDGGVKEPQTTVVHNATDGIKGSTESCNTTTEDEDLKAAPLRTGNGSSVPEGRSSRDRTAPSAGMQPQPSLCSSAMRKQEIIKITEQLIEAINNGDFEAYTKICDPGLTSFEPEALGNLVEGMDFHKFYFENLLSKNSKPIHTTILNPHVHVIGEDAACIAYIRLTQYIDGQGRPRTSQSEETRVWHRRDGKWLNVHYHCSGAPAAPLQ
;
A
#
# COMPACT_ATOMS: atom_id res chain seq x y z
N MET A 1 -0.12 37.57 -38.24
CA MET A 1 0.72 36.36 -38.32
C MET A 1 0.52 35.57 -37.04
N ALA A 2 -0.10 34.40 -37.13
CA ALA A 2 -0.24 33.51 -35.98
C ALA A 2 1.13 32.93 -35.66
N THR A 3 1.68 33.25 -34.49
CA THR A 3 2.86 32.58 -33.94
C THR A 3 2.51 31.13 -33.68
N THR A 4 2.98 30.25 -34.55
CA THR A 4 3.04 28.80 -34.35
C THR A 4 3.76 28.53 -33.03
N ALA A 5 3.01 28.13 -31.99
CA ALA A 5 3.60 27.59 -30.78
C ALA A 5 4.35 26.32 -31.17
N THR A 6 5.68 26.35 -31.11
CA THR A 6 6.51 25.16 -31.25
C THR A 6 6.06 24.14 -30.21
N CYS A 7 5.53 23.01 -30.68
CA CYS A 7 5.25 21.85 -29.83
C CYS A 7 6.60 21.32 -29.36
N THR A 8 7.08 21.79 -28.21
CA THR A 8 8.35 21.38 -27.62
C THR A 8 8.22 19.97 -27.08
N ARG A 9 8.93 19.01 -27.67
CA ARG A 9 9.04 17.68 -27.09
C ARG A 9 9.91 17.75 -25.85
N PHE A 10 9.61 16.96 -24.84
CA PHE A 10 10.44 16.81 -23.65
C PHE A 10 11.90 16.50 -24.04
N THR A 11 12.08 15.62 -25.02
CA THR A 11 13.40 15.19 -25.51
C THR A 11 14.13 16.28 -26.29
N ASP A 12 13.47 17.37 -26.70
CA ASP A 12 14.15 18.51 -27.31
C ASP A 12 14.91 19.30 -26.24
N ASP A 13 14.28 19.51 -25.06
CA ASP A 13 14.80 20.37 -23.98
C ASP A 13 15.53 19.63 -22.85
N TYR A 14 15.21 18.35 -22.62
CA TYR A 14 15.72 17.57 -21.49
C TYR A 14 16.28 16.21 -21.94
N GLN A 15 17.24 15.70 -21.16
CA GLN A 15 17.80 14.35 -21.30
C GLN A 15 17.44 13.51 -20.07
N LEU A 16 16.88 12.31 -20.25
CA LEU A 16 16.53 11.38 -19.17
C LEU A 16 17.73 10.53 -18.73
N PHE A 17 17.78 10.22 -17.43
CA PHE A 17 18.79 9.37 -16.79
C PHE A 17 18.13 8.31 -15.91
N GLU A 18 18.75 7.88 -14.80
CA GLU A 18 18.26 6.77 -13.96
C GLU A 18 16.88 7.02 -13.34
N GLU A 19 16.22 5.92 -12.97
CA GLU A 19 14.97 5.93 -12.22
C GLU A 19 15.21 6.27 -10.75
N LEU A 20 14.41 7.20 -10.22
CA LEU A 20 14.43 7.62 -8.82
C LEU A 20 13.29 6.99 -8.02
N GLY A 21 12.18 6.63 -8.69
CA GLY A 21 11.05 5.96 -8.07
C GLY A 21 9.94 5.62 -9.07
N LYS A 22 9.04 4.73 -8.65
CA LYS A 22 7.93 4.24 -9.48
C LYS A 22 6.61 4.31 -8.71
N GLY A 23 5.59 4.86 -9.37
CA GLY A 23 4.21 4.84 -8.92
C GLY A 23 3.35 4.00 -9.87
N ALA A 24 2.05 3.90 -9.57
CA ALA A 24 1.16 3.01 -10.29
C ALA A 24 0.95 3.36 -11.78
N PHE A 25 1.05 4.64 -12.16
CA PHE A 25 0.92 5.10 -13.55
C PHE A 25 2.08 5.99 -14.02
N SER A 26 3.10 6.13 -13.19
CA SER A 26 4.17 7.08 -13.43
C SER A 26 5.51 6.52 -12.99
N VAL A 27 6.56 6.92 -13.67
CA VAL A 27 7.94 6.71 -13.24
C VAL A 27 8.59 8.07 -13.03
N VAL A 28 9.37 8.23 -11.97
CA VAL A 28 10.17 9.43 -11.71
C VAL A 28 11.60 9.12 -12.11
N ARG A 29 12.16 9.90 -13.03
CA ARG A 29 13.55 9.75 -13.49
C ARG A 29 14.31 11.05 -13.30
N ARG A 30 15.61 10.97 -13.04
CA ARG A 30 16.48 12.16 -13.11
C ARG A 30 16.52 12.65 -14.56
N CYS A 31 16.49 13.96 -14.76
CA CYS A 31 16.71 14.56 -16.06
C CYS A 31 17.60 15.80 -15.97
N VAL A 32 18.23 16.16 -17.08
CA VAL A 32 19.08 17.35 -17.18
C VAL A 32 18.58 18.22 -18.31
N LYS A 33 18.43 19.53 -18.04
CA LYS A 33 18.05 20.50 -19.06
C LYS A 33 19.24 20.80 -19.97
N LYS A 34 19.08 20.60 -21.28
CA LYS A 34 20.19 20.68 -22.24
C LYS A 34 20.79 22.08 -22.36
N THR A 35 19.98 23.12 -22.15
CA THR A 35 20.45 24.51 -22.27
C THR A 35 21.24 25.03 -21.08
N SER A 36 21.11 24.42 -19.90
CA SER A 36 21.70 24.94 -18.66
C SER A 36 22.44 23.92 -17.81
N THR A 37 22.48 22.64 -18.20
CA THR A 37 23.02 21.52 -17.41
C THR A 37 22.39 21.34 -16.02
N GLN A 38 21.31 22.07 -15.73
CA GLN A 38 20.60 21.99 -14.46
C GLN A 38 19.84 20.66 -14.36
N GLU A 39 19.96 19.99 -13.23
CA GLU A 39 19.30 18.71 -12.96
C GLU A 39 17.92 18.89 -12.33
N TYR A 40 17.01 17.96 -12.67
CA TYR A 40 15.62 17.92 -12.25
C TYR A 40 15.13 16.48 -12.07
N ALA A 41 13.95 16.32 -11.48
CA ALA A 41 13.21 15.06 -11.46
C ALA A 41 12.00 15.13 -12.40
N ALA A 42 11.97 14.30 -13.43
CA ALA A 42 10.84 14.20 -14.35
C ALA A 42 9.90 13.06 -13.90
N LYS A 43 8.69 13.41 -13.46
CA LYS A 43 7.58 12.47 -13.27
C LYS A 43 6.92 12.25 -14.63
N ILE A 44 7.17 11.08 -15.21
CA ILE A 44 6.69 10.66 -16.53
C ILE A 44 5.43 9.82 -16.31
N ILE A 45 4.29 10.32 -16.77
CA ILE A 45 2.98 9.69 -16.60
C ILE A 45 2.51 9.15 -17.94
N ASN A 46 2.15 7.87 -18.01
CA ASN A 46 1.59 7.28 -19.22
C ASN A 46 0.10 7.64 -19.32
N THR A 47 -0.23 8.63 -20.15
CA THR A 47 -1.60 9.12 -20.29
C THR A 47 -2.51 8.11 -20.99
N LYS A 48 -1.98 7.20 -21.82
CA LYS A 48 -2.79 6.14 -22.46
C LYS A 48 -3.41 5.17 -21.47
N LYS A 49 -2.79 4.98 -20.31
CA LYS A 49 -3.28 4.09 -19.23
C LYS A 49 -4.25 4.77 -18.26
N LEU A 50 -4.45 6.09 -18.38
CA LEU A 50 -5.29 6.84 -17.45
C LEU A 50 -6.76 6.83 -17.86
N SER A 51 -7.65 6.67 -16.87
CA SER A 51 -9.07 6.94 -17.07
C SER A 51 -9.34 8.44 -17.29
N ALA A 52 -10.51 8.82 -17.79
CA ALA A 52 -10.91 10.23 -17.89
C ALA A 52 -10.88 10.95 -16.53
N ARG A 53 -11.17 10.22 -15.44
CA ARG A 53 -11.09 10.75 -14.08
C ARG A 53 -9.64 11.00 -13.66
N ASP A 54 -8.72 10.13 -14.04
CA ASP A 54 -7.30 10.29 -13.66
C ASP A 54 -6.60 11.36 -14.49
N HIS A 55 -7.03 11.60 -15.74
CA HIS A 55 -6.63 12.79 -16.49
C HIS A 55 -7.01 14.09 -15.77
N GLN A 56 -8.24 14.20 -15.25
CA GLN A 56 -8.65 15.38 -14.48
C GLN A 56 -7.84 15.57 -13.20
N LYS A 57 -7.46 14.46 -12.53
CA LYS A 57 -6.57 14.52 -11.36
C LYS A 57 -5.18 15.03 -11.75
N LEU A 58 -4.64 14.55 -12.86
CA LEU A 58 -3.34 15.00 -13.39
C LEU A 58 -3.35 16.50 -13.71
N GLU A 59 -4.36 16.99 -14.42
CA GLU A 59 -4.50 18.42 -14.73
C GLU A 59 -4.59 19.27 -13.46
N ARG A 60 -5.31 18.78 -12.44
CA ARG A 60 -5.37 19.44 -11.13
C ARG A 60 -4.03 19.44 -10.42
N GLU A 61 -3.33 18.31 -10.39
CA GLU A 61 -2.00 18.20 -9.77
C GLU A 61 -1.02 19.18 -10.44
N ALA A 62 -0.97 19.22 -11.77
CA ALA A 62 -0.11 20.13 -12.52
C ALA A 62 -0.44 21.60 -12.25
N ARG A 63 -1.74 21.95 -12.20
CA ARG A 63 -2.20 23.31 -11.89
C ARG A 63 -1.80 23.73 -10.46
N ILE A 64 -2.09 22.88 -9.48
CA ILE A 64 -1.73 23.11 -8.06
C ILE A 64 -0.22 23.31 -7.94
N CYS A 65 0.58 22.38 -8.46
CA CYS A 65 2.04 22.46 -8.33
C CYS A 65 2.64 23.69 -9.02
N ARG A 66 2.00 24.22 -10.07
CA ARG A 66 2.44 25.45 -10.76
C ARG A 66 2.19 26.71 -9.93
N LEU A 67 1.15 26.71 -9.10
CA LEU A 67 0.81 27.83 -8.19
C LEU A 67 1.78 27.88 -7.01
N LEU A 68 2.13 26.73 -6.45
CA LEU A 68 2.89 26.62 -5.21
C LEU A 68 4.38 26.93 -5.41
N LYS A 69 4.87 27.97 -4.72
CA LYS A 69 6.27 28.40 -4.76
C LYS A 69 6.74 28.69 -3.34
N HIS A 70 7.35 27.69 -2.72
CA HIS A 70 7.82 27.76 -1.33
C HIS A 70 9.13 26.98 -1.17
N PRO A 71 10.10 27.45 -0.36
CA PRO A 71 11.37 26.73 -0.14
C PRO A 71 11.17 25.30 0.35
N ASN A 72 10.17 25.06 1.19
CA ASN A 72 9.80 23.74 1.74
C ASN A 72 8.78 22.95 0.90
N ILE A 73 8.59 23.28 -0.38
CA ILE A 73 7.78 22.49 -1.32
C ILE A 73 8.67 22.11 -2.51
N VAL A 74 8.51 20.88 -3.02
CA VAL A 74 9.16 20.47 -4.28
C VAL A 74 8.50 21.22 -5.44
N ARG A 75 9.23 22.17 -6.05
CA ARG A 75 8.68 23.06 -7.06
C ARG A 75 8.51 22.36 -8.41
N LEU A 76 7.39 22.61 -9.09
CA LEU A 76 7.22 22.30 -10.51
C LEU A 76 7.84 23.42 -11.37
N HIS A 77 8.75 23.05 -12.25
CA HIS A 77 9.41 23.95 -13.22
C HIS A 77 8.73 23.92 -14.58
N ASP A 78 8.31 22.74 -15.01
CA ASP A 78 7.76 22.54 -16.36
C ASP A 78 6.69 21.45 -16.39
N SER A 79 5.79 21.55 -17.37
CA SER A 79 4.72 20.58 -17.59
C SER A 79 4.51 20.41 -19.09
N ILE A 80 5.00 19.30 -19.63
CA ILE A 80 5.03 19.01 -21.06
C ILE A 80 4.09 17.85 -21.35
N SER A 81 3.17 18.06 -22.29
CA SER A 81 2.23 17.03 -22.73
C SER A 81 2.59 16.56 -24.13
N GLU A 82 2.80 15.25 -24.29
CA GLU A 82 3.13 14.59 -25.54
C GLU A 82 2.10 13.49 -25.86
N GLU A 83 2.19 12.89 -27.05
CA GLU A 83 1.32 11.78 -27.44
C GLU A 83 1.55 10.56 -26.53
N GLY A 84 0.62 10.34 -25.60
CA GLY A 84 0.61 9.21 -24.69
C GLY A 84 1.44 9.35 -23.42
N PHE A 85 2.13 10.48 -23.23
CA PHE A 85 2.89 10.77 -22.02
C PHE A 85 2.72 12.22 -21.57
N HIS A 86 2.76 12.43 -20.25
CA HIS A 86 2.83 13.76 -19.65
C HIS A 86 4.02 13.81 -18.70
N TYR A 87 4.83 14.86 -18.81
CA TYR A 87 6.04 15.07 -18.04
C TYR A 87 5.84 16.24 -17.11
N LEU A 88 5.97 16.00 -15.80
CA LEU A 88 6.03 17.04 -14.79
C LEU A 88 7.47 17.13 -14.29
N VAL A 89 8.13 18.27 -14.52
CA VAL A 89 9.55 18.49 -14.20
C VAL A 89 9.67 19.23 -12.89
N PHE A 90 10.14 18.55 -11.85
CA PHE A 90 10.25 19.05 -10.48
C PHE A 90 11.70 19.33 -10.07
N ASP A 91 11.87 20.07 -8.96
CA ASP A 91 13.13 20.10 -8.21
C ASP A 91 13.68 18.67 -8.03
N LEU A 92 14.95 18.45 -8.35
CA LEU A 92 15.63 17.21 -7.94
C LEU A 92 15.98 17.30 -6.46
N VAL A 93 15.43 16.40 -5.65
CA VAL A 93 15.77 16.25 -4.22
C VAL A 93 16.56 14.96 -4.01
N THR A 94 17.70 15.06 -3.33
CA THR A 94 18.68 13.95 -3.23
C THR A 94 18.92 13.48 -1.80
N GLY A 95 18.29 14.11 -0.81
CA GLY A 95 18.42 13.77 0.61
C GLY A 95 17.63 12.54 1.05
N GLY A 96 16.69 12.06 0.22
CA GLY A 96 15.81 10.94 0.56
C GLY A 96 14.68 11.35 1.50
N GLU A 97 14.06 10.36 2.15
CA GLU A 97 12.95 10.56 3.10
C GLU A 97 13.47 11.09 4.46
N LEU A 98 12.80 12.09 5.04
CA LEU A 98 13.16 12.69 6.32
C LEU A 98 13.35 11.65 7.44
N PHE A 99 12.44 10.68 7.51
CA PHE A 99 12.45 9.66 8.56
C PHE A 99 13.65 8.71 8.44
N GLU A 100 14.20 8.50 7.25
CA GLU A 100 15.39 7.68 7.05
C GLU A 100 16.65 8.42 7.51
N ASP A 101 16.73 9.72 7.23
CA ASP A 101 17.82 10.57 7.70
C ASP A 101 17.86 10.64 9.22
N ILE A 102 16.71 10.81 9.89
CA ILE A 102 16.64 10.81 11.36
C ILE A 102 17.24 9.53 11.95
N VAL A 103 16.95 8.37 11.36
CA VAL A 103 17.47 7.07 11.82
C VAL A 103 18.99 6.92 11.64
N ALA A 104 19.57 7.68 10.72
CA ALA A 104 21.01 7.70 10.44
C ALA A 104 21.79 8.72 11.27
N ARG A 105 21.10 9.60 12.03
CA ARG A 105 21.77 10.59 12.88
C ARG A 105 22.30 9.94 14.16
N GLU A 106 23.51 10.33 14.54
CA GLU A 106 24.09 10.00 15.85
C GLU A 106 23.36 10.72 16.99
N TYR A 107 22.78 11.89 16.69
CA TYR A 107 22.09 12.71 17.66
C TYR A 107 20.73 13.17 17.12
N TYR A 108 19.70 12.99 17.94
CA TYR A 108 18.33 13.40 17.68
C TYR A 108 17.62 13.79 18.98
N SER A 109 16.93 14.92 18.97
CA SER A 109 16.30 15.58 20.13
C SER A 109 14.94 16.18 19.80
N GLU A 110 14.21 16.68 20.81
CA GLU A 110 12.96 17.43 20.56
C GLU A 110 13.21 18.71 19.75
N ALA A 111 14.36 19.37 19.95
CA ALA A 111 14.72 20.54 19.15
C ALA A 111 14.82 20.19 17.66
N ASP A 112 15.37 19.02 17.33
CA ASP A 112 15.42 18.55 15.93
C ASP A 112 14.01 18.25 15.39
N ALA A 113 13.16 17.60 16.17
CA ALA A 113 11.76 17.34 15.81
C ALA A 113 10.98 18.65 15.61
N SER A 114 11.17 19.63 16.49
CA SER A 114 10.60 20.98 16.41
C SER A 114 11.07 21.71 15.15
N HIS A 115 12.34 21.59 14.78
CA HIS A 115 12.85 22.15 13.53
C HIS A 115 12.25 21.49 12.28
N CYS A 116 12.02 20.18 12.31
CA CYS A 116 11.35 19.47 11.22
C CYS A 116 9.89 19.90 11.09
N ILE A 117 9.12 19.89 12.19
CA ILE A 117 7.69 20.25 12.15
C ILE A 117 7.48 21.72 11.77
N HIS A 118 8.41 22.62 12.14
CA HIS A 118 8.36 24.01 11.72
C HIS A 118 8.33 24.13 10.18
N GLN A 119 9.28 23.48 9.50
CA GLN A 119 9.37 23.51 8.03
C GLN A 119 8.15 22.85 7.35
N ILE A 120 7.63 21.77 7.97
CA ILE A 120 6.39 21.12 7.51
C ILE A 120 5.22 22.11 7.64
N LEU A 121 5.06 22.73 8.80
CA LEU A 121 3.99 23.70 9.04
C LEU A 121 4.10 24.95 8.16
N GLU A 122 5.32 25.41 7.83
CA GLU A 122 5.51 26.51 6.86
C GLU A 122 4.98 26.12 5.48
N SER A 123 5.30 24.90 5.01
CA SER A 123 4.76 24.39 3.74
C SER A 123 3.23 24.23 3.79
N VAL A 124 2.68 23.71 4.88
CA VAL A 124 1.24 23.50 5.06
C VAL A 124 0.50 24.84 5.14
N ASN A 125 1.04 25.81 5.88
CA ASN A 125 0.47 27.16 5.95
C ASN A 125 0.46 27.83 4.57
N HIS A 126 1.54 27.68 3.79
CA HIS A 126 1.62 28.22 2.44
C HIS A 126 0.53 27.62 1.52
N ILE A 127 0.33 26.30 1.52
CA ILE A 127 -0.71 25.69 0.68
C ILE A 127 -2.12 26.09 1.16
N HIS A 128 -2.34 26.22 2.48
CA HIS A 128 -3.61 26.66 3.05
C HIS A 128 -3.94 28.12 2.70
N GLN A 129 -2.94 28.99 2.59
CA GLN A 129 -3.11 30.38 2.11
C GLN A 129 -3.47 30.47 0.61
N HIS A 130 -3.16 29.43 -0.16
CA HIS A 130 -3.52 29.29 -1.56
C HIS A 130 -4.79 28.43 -1.74
N ASP A 131 -5.56 28.23 -0.67
CA ASP A 131 -6.77 27.40 -0.65
C ASP A 131 -6.55 25.99 -1.21
N ILE A 132 -5.38 25.40 -0.92
CA ILE A 132 -5.05 24.03 -1.28
C ILE A 132 -4.99 23.18 -0.02
N VAL A 133 -5.61 22.00 -0.08
CA VAL A 133 -5.54 20.97 0.98
C VAL A 133 -4.83 19.75 0.41
N HIS A 134 -3.80 19.26 1.09
CA HIS A 134 -2.95 18.17 0.59
C HIS A 134 -3.64 16.79 0.69
N ARG A 135 -4.28 16.51 1.83
CA ARG A 135 -5.03 15.27 2.15
C ARG A 135 -4.23 13.97 2.20
N ASP A 136 -2.91 14.00 2.09
CA ASP A 136 -2.05 12.81 2.15
C ASP A 136 -0.68 13.14 2.72
N LEU A 137 -0.66 13.95 3.79
CA LEU A 137 0.56 14.19 4.56
C LEU A 137 0.95 12.92 5.32
N LYS A 138 2.17 12.45 5.07
CA LYS A 138 2.76 11.23 5.63
C LYS A 138 4.29 11.23 5.43
N PRO A 139 5.04 10.38 6.14
CA PRO A 139 6.50 10.28 6.04
C PRO A 139 7.05 10.18 4.61
N GLU A 140 6.38 9.43 3.73
CA GLU A 140 6.76 9.24 2.33
C GLU A 140 6.83 10.55 1.53
N ASN A 141 6.01 11.54 1.91
CA ASN A 141 5.85 12.80 1.21
C ASN A 141 6.71 13.92 1.81
N LEU A 142 7.60 13.59 2.77
CA LEU A 142 8.50 14.50 3.45
C LEU A 142 9.95 14.16 3.07
N LEU A 143 10.48 14.90 2.10
CA LEU A 143 11.80 14.65 1.52
C LEU A 143 12.82 15.67 2.03
N LEU A 144 14.10 15.33 1.96
CA LEU A 144 15.20 16.27 2.23
C LEU A 144 15.80 16.77 0.91
N ALA A 145 16.05 18.07 0.84
CA ALA A 145 16.60 18.72 -0.36
C ALA A 145 17.93 18.09 -0.80
N SER A 146 18.80 17.74 0.15
CA SER A 146 20.09 17.08 -0.09
C SER A 146 20.52 16.26 1.13
N LYS A 147 21.65 15.55 1.02
CA LYS A 147 22.29 14.84 2.15
C LYS A 147 23.12 15.75 3.06
N CYS A 148 23.19 17.05 2.77
CA CYS A 148 23.96 17.98 3.58
C CYS A 148 23.32 18.13 4.97
N LYS A 149 24.16 18.28 6.00
CA LYS A 149 23.67 18.58 7.36
C LYS A 149 22.85 19.87 7.34
N GLY A 150 21.62 19.82 7.86
CA GLY A 150 20.70 20.97 7.85
C GLY A 150 19.98 21.19 6.52
N ALA A 151 19.95 20.20 5.62
CA ALA A 151 19.12 20.26 4.42
C ALA A 151 17.65 20.53 4.75
N ALA A 152 17.01 21.37 3.93
CA ALA A 152 15.61 21.73 4.13
C ALA A 152 14.67 20.53 3.90
N VAL A 153 13.63 20.45 4.72
CA VAL A 153 12.49 19.54 4.50
C VAL A 153 11.63 20.09 3.37
N LYS A 154 11.29 19.25 2.41
CA LYS A 154 10.45 19.58 1.25
C LYS A 154 9.25 18.64 1.19
N LEU A 155 8.06 19.24 1.19
CA LEU A 155 6.79 18.57 0.94
C LEU A 155 6.67 18.21 -0.55
N ALA A 156 6.32 16.95 -0.81
CA ALA A 156 6.19 16.37 -2.14
C ALA A 156 4.82 15.69 -2.34
N ASP A 157 4.51 15.37 -3.60
CA ASP A 157 3.33 14.61 -4.05
C ASP A 157 1.94 15.22 -3.74
N PHE A 158 1.46 16.05 -4.66
CA PHE A 158 0.14 16.68 -4.61
C PHE A 158 -0.95 15.88 -5.36
N GLY A 159 -0.74 14.60 -5.66
CA GLY A 159 -1.67 13.80 -6.47
C GLY A 159 -3.09 13.66 -5.87
N LEU A 160 -3.22 13.79 -4.56
CA LEU A 160 -4.51 13.79 -3.84
C LEU A 160 -4.99 15.19 -3.43
N ALA A 161 -4.23 16.23 -3.74
CA ALA A 161 -4.56 17.59 -3.34
C ALA A 161 -5.84 18.11 -4.03
N ILE A 162 -6.49 19.05 -3.36
CA ILE A 162 -7.71 19.72 -3.83
C ILE A 162 -7.62 21.22 -3.62
N GLU A 163 -8.34 21.96 -4.43
CA GLU A 163 -8.63 23.37 -4.20
C GLU A 163 -9.93 23.48 -3.40
N VAL A 164 -9.93 24.34 -2.39
CA VAL A 164 -11.10 24.74 -1.61
C VAL A 164 -11.42 26.22 -1.89
N GLN A 165 -12.52 26.74 -1.35
CA GLN A 165 -12.87 28.16 -1.49
C GLN A 165 -12.81 28.81 -0.11
N GLY A 166 -11.71 29.50 0.21
CA GLY A 166 -11.48 30.04 1.55
C GLY A 166 -11.63 28.96 2.63
N GLU A 167 -12.49 29.22 3.61
CA GLU A 167 -12.78 28.31 4.74
C GLU A 167 -13.99 27.40 4.51
N GLN A 168 -14.55 27.37 3.29
CA GLN A 168 -15.68 26.48 2.98
C GLN A 168 -15.26 25.01 3.07
N GLN A 169 -16.07 24.22 3.76
CA GLN A 169 -15.91 22.78 3.86
C GLN A 169 -16.91 22.07 2.94
N ALA A 170 -16.46 21.02 2.27
CA ALA A 170 -17.30 20.19 1.43
C ALA A 170 -16.88 18.72 1.51
N TRP A 171 -17.71 17.83 1.00
CA TRP A 171 -17.34 16.43 0.87
C TRP A 171 -16.52 16.20 -0.41
N PHE A 172 -15.20 16.09 -0.27
CA PHE A 172 -14.29 15.87 -1.40
C PHE A 172 -13.96 14.39 -1.65
N GLY A 173 -14.76 13.49 -1.06
CA GLY A 173 -14.58 12.04 -1.13
C GLY A 173 -13.60 11.48 -0.09
N PHE A 174 -13.57 10.16 0.00
CA PHE A 174 -12.65 9.43 0.87
C PHE A 174 -11.30 9.24 0.19
N ALA A 175 -10.25 9.89 0.69
CA ALA A 175 -8.89 9.82 0.18
C ALA A 175 -7.87 10.07 1.30
N GLY A 176 -6.69 9.47 1.20
CA GLY A 176 -5.59 9.57 2.17
C GLY A 176 -5.14 8.21 2.69
N THR A 177 -4.05 8.20 3.43
CA THR A 177 -3.45 6.98 4.00
C THR A 177 -4.07 6.65 5.37
N PRO A 178 -4.57 5.42 5.64
CA PRO A 178 -5.40 5.08 6.81
C PRO A 178 -4.97 5.64 8.17
N GLY A 179 -3.68 5.52 8.53
CA GLY A 179 -3.17 5.98 9.83
C GLY A 179 -3.05 7.51 9.99
N TYR A 180 -3.23 8.27 8.91
CA TYR A 180 -3.15 9.73 8.88
C TYR A 180 -4.50 10.39 8.55
N LEU A 181 -5.55 9.59 8.30
CA LEU A 181 -6.89 10.09 8.05
C LEU A 181 -7.45 10.77 9.30
N SER A 182 -8.14 11.90 9.11
CA SER A 182 -8.77 12.62 10.20
C SER A 182 -10.16 12.06 10.53
N PRO A 183 -10.69 12.30 11.75
CA PRO A 183 -11.99 11.78 12.20
C PRO A 183 -13.14 12.19 11.27
N GLU A 184 -13.18 13.44 10.82
CA GLU A 184 -14.22 13.97 9.95
C GLU A 184 -14.26 13.28 8.58
N VAL A 185 -13.11 12.90 8.00
CA VAL A 185 -13.06 12.12 6.76
C VAL A 185 -13.64 10.72 6.97
N LEU A 186 -13.32 10.07 8.10
CA LEU A 186 -13.83 8.74 8.44
C LEU A 186 -15.32 8.73 8.78
N ARG A 187 -15.85 9.84 9.33
CA ARG A 187 -17.29 10.04 9.58
C ARG A 187 -18.07 10.41 8.32
N LYS A 188 -17.37 10.73 7.24
CA LYS A 188 -17.93 11.25 5.99
C LYS A 188 -18.56 12.63 6.12
N ASP A 189 -18.05 13.43 7.06
CA ASP A 189 -18.44 14.81 7.26
C ASP A 189 -17.77 15.70 6.18
N PRO A 190 -18.34 16.86 5.83
CA PRO A 190 -17.63 17.88 5.07
C PRO A 190 -16.31 18.25 5.77
N TYR A 191 -15.25 18.47 4.98
CA TYR A 191 -13.93 18.78 5.52
C TYR A 191 -13.20 19.81 4.65
N GLY A 192 -12.05 20.28 5.14
CA GLY A 192 -11.20 21.27 4.47
C GLY A 192 -9.78 21.26 5.03
N LYS A 193 -9.15 22.44 5.12
CA LYS A 193 -7.76 22.63 5.61
C LYS A 193 -7.41 21.88 6.92
N PRO A 194 -8.30 21.74 7.93
CA PRO A 194 -7.95 21.07 9.19
C PRO A 194 -7.50 19.61 9.07
N VAL A 195 -7.82 18.89 7.99
CA VAL A 195 -7.40 17.49 7.82
C VAL A 195 -5.87 17.35 7.74
N ASP A 196 -5.19 18.33 7.15
CA ASP A 196 -3.73 18.35 7.05
C ASP A 196 -3.08 18.57 8.43
N ILE A 197 -3.73 19.33 9.31
CA ILE A 197 -3.23 19.57 10.67
C ILE A 197 -3.33 18.31 11.54
N TRP A 198 -4.40 17.52 11.36
CA TRP A 198 -4.50 16.22 12.01
C TRP A 198 -3.31 15.31 11.62
N ALA A 199 -3.02 15.23 10.31
CA ALA A 199 -1.88 14.47 9.83
C ALA A 199 -0.54 15.01 10.36
N CYS A 200 -0.38 16.33 10.49
CA CYS A 200 0.78 16.93 11.16
C CYS A 200 0.90 16.49 12.63
N GLY A 201 -0.20 16.37 13.36
CA GLY A 201 -0.20 15.84 14.73
C GLY A 201 0.25 14.38 14.81
N VAL A 202 -0.20 13.55 13.88
CA VAL A 202 0.26 12.15 13.76
C VAL A 202 1.75 12.10 13.45
N ILE A 203 2.22 12.92 12.49
CA ILE A 203 3.64 13.01 12.11
C ILE A 203 4.48 13.48 13.31
N LEU A 204 4.06 14.52 14.02
CA LEU A 204 4.77 15.04 15.19
C LEU A 204 4.89 14.01 16.30
N TYR A 205 3.82 13.25 16.56
CA TYR A 205 3.85 12.14 17.51
C TYR A 205 4.94 11.12 17.12
N ILE A 206 4.98 10.69 15.86
CA ILE A 206 5.99 9.73 15.39
C ILE A 206 7.40 10.34 15.45
N LEU A 207 7.58 11.63 15.14
CA LEU A 207 8.88 12.29 15.27
C LEU A 207 9.41 12.23 16.70
N LEU A 208 8.57 12.26 17.73
CA LEU A 208 9.02 12.27 19.13
C LEU A 208 9.34 10.90 19.70
N VAL A 209 8.61 9.85 19.32
CA VAL A 209 8.73 8.51 19.94
C VAL A 209 8.89 7.35 18.97
N GLY A 210 8.76 7.58 17.66
CA GLY A 210 9.07 6.61 16.62
C GLY A 210 8.00 5.56 16.34
N TYR A 211 6.81 5.69 16.93
CA TYR A 211 5.64 4.87 16.63
C TYR A 211 4.38 5.75 16.47
N PRO A 212 3.35 5.30 15.72
CA PRO A 212 2.15 6.10 15.47
C PRO A 212 1.20 6.13 16.68
N PRO A 213 0.42 7.23 16.86
CA PRO A 213 -0.57 7.35 17.94
C PRO A 213 -1.79 6.44 17.75
N PHE A 214 -2.08 6.02 16.52
CA PHE A 214 -3.18 5.13 16.18
C PHE A 214 -2.65 3.96 15.37
N TRP A 215 -2.91 2.74 15.84
CA TRP A 215 -2.50 1.54 15.13
C TRP A 215 -3.35 0.34 15.53
N ASP A 216 -3.76 -0.42 14.51
CA ASP A 216 -4.36 -1.74 14.66
C ASP A 216 -4.07 -2.55 13.38
N GLU A 217 -4.10 -3.88 13.49
CA GLU A 217 -4.05 -4.76 12.30
C GLU A 217 -5.39 -4.76 11.57
N ASP A 218 -6.48 -4.62 12.32
CA ASP A 218 -7.83 -4.45 11.78
C ASP A 218 -8.07 -2.98 11.45
N GLN A 219 -8.21 -2.70 10.16
CA GLN A 219 -8.47 -1.35 9.66
C GLN A 219 -9.76 -0.73 10.24
N HIS A 220 -10.77 -1.54 10.57
CA HIS A 220 -12.00 -1.05 11.19
C HIS A 220 -11.74 -0.55 12.61
N LYS A 221 -10.97 -1.30 13.40
CA LYS A 221 -10.57 -0.88 14.77
C LYS A 221 -9.67 0.34 14.74
N LEU A 222 -8.72 0.42 13.80
CA LEU A 222 -7.91 1.62 13.57
C LEU A 222 -8.82 2.85 13.33
N TYR A 223 -9.82 2.72 12.46
CA TYR A 223 -10.76 3.81 12.21
C TYR A 223 -11.63 4.17 13.42
N GLN A 224 -11.94 3.21 14.29
CA GLN A 224 -12.62 3.49 15.56
C GLN A 224 -11.72 4.30 16.51
N GLN A 225 -10.45 3.91 16.68
CA GLN A 225 -9.48 4.64 17.49
C GLN A 225 -9.33 6.09 17.02
N ILE A 226 -9.14 6.30 15.71
CA ILE A 226 -9.02 7.64 15.10
C ILE A 226 -10.29 8.46 15.36
N LYS A 227 -11.48 7.90 15.08
CA LYS A 227 -12.75 8.61 15.32
C LYS A 227 -12.99 8.94 16.80
N ALA A 228 -12.47 8.13 17.71
CA ALA A 228 -12.54 8.38 19.14
C ALA A 228 -11.45 9.35 19.64
N GLY A 229 -10.44 9.67 18.82
CA GLY A 229 -9.24 10.36 19.28
C GLY A 229 -8.53 9.59 20.39
N ALA A 230 -8.57 8.26 20.34
CA ALA A 230 -8.03 7.38 21.37
C ALA A 230 -6.53 7.18 21.14
N TYR A 231 -5.72 8.12 21.65
CA TYR A 231 -4.27 8.02 21.79
C TYR A 231 -3.87 8.45 23.20
N ASP A 232 -2.68 8.05 23.62
CA ASP A 232 -2.10 8.40 24.91
C ASP A 232 -0.61 8.71 24.79
N PHE A 233 0.01 9.01 25.94
CA PHE A 233 1.44 9.30 26.07
C PHE A 233 2.05 8.30 27.06
N PRO A 234 2.28 7.04 26.65
CA PRO A 234 2.68 5.99 27.57
C PRO A 234 4.11 6.15 28.10
N SER A 235 4.30 5.74 29.35
CA SER A 235 5.61 5.65 29.98
C SER A 235 6.37 4.40 29.51
N PRO A 236 7.72 4.41 29.49
CA PRO A 236 8.59 5.49 29.96
C PRO A 236 8.94 6.55 28.90
N GLU A 237 8.77 6.27 27.61
CA GLU A 237 9.30 7.09 26.52
C GLU A 237 8.74 8.54 26.52
N TRP A 238 7.49 8.72 26.94
CA TRP A 238 6.86 10.04 27.02
C TRP A 238 7.15 10.79 28.32
N ASP A 239 7.73 10.17 29.34
CA ASP A 239 7.99 10.82 30.64
C ASP A 239 8.99 11.97 30.51
N THR A 240 9.93 11.82 29.56
CA THR A 240 10.97 12.80 29.26
C THR A 240 10.57 13.80 28.17
N VAL A 241 9.36 13.66 27.60
CA VAL A 241 8.85 14.58 26.57
C VAL A 241 8.22 15.80 27.21
N THR A 242 8.60 16.99 26.73
CA THR A 242 8.13 18.26 27.30
C THR A 242 6.60 18.38 27.27
N PRO A 243 5.99 19.00 28.31
CA PRO A 243 4.56 19.28 28.33
C PRO A 243 4.09 20.08 27.10
N GLU A 244 4.92 20.98 26.60
CA GLU A 244 4.62 21.84 25.44
C GLU A 244 4.55 21.03 24.13
N ALA A 245 5.40 20.00 23.97
CA ALA A 245 5.29 19.08 22.83
C ALA A 245 3.97 18.33 22.85
N LYS A 246 3.62 17.76 24.02
CA LYS A 246 2.34 17.05 24.23
C LYS A 246 1.15 17.99 24.02
N ASN A 247 1.25 19.23 24.47
CA ASN A 247 0.21 20.24 24.29
C ASN A 247 -0.03 20.54 22.80
N LEU A 248 1.03 20.73 22.01
CA LEU A 248 0.90 20.95 20.58
C LEU A 248 0.26 19.75 19.87
N ILE A 249 0.66 18.51 20.23
CA ILE A 249 0.04 17.29 19.72
C ILE A 249 -1.46 17.27 20.05
N ASN A 250 -1.85 17.57 21.29
CA ASN A 250 -3.25 17.62 21.70
C ASN A 250 -4.07 18.63 20.88
N GLN A 251 -3.50 19.80 20.61
CA GLN A 251 -4.14 20.83 19.79
C GLN A 251 -4.29 20.42 18.32
N MET A 252 -3.33 19.65 17.76
CA MET A 252 -3.40 19.10 16.40
C MET A 252 -4.35 17.88 16.29
N LEU A 253 -4.32 16.98 17.26
CA LEU A 253 -5.16 15.78 17.33
C LEU A 253 -6.51 16.04 18.01
N THR A 254 -7.00 17.28 17.93
CA THR A 254 -8.34 17.65 18.37
C THR A 254 -9.39 17.11 17.39
N ILE A 255 -10.34 16.34 17.90
CA ILE A 255 -11.35 15.63 17.09
C ILE A 255 -12.25 16.60 16.32
N ASN A 256 -12.69 17.68 16.94
CA ASN A 256 -13.53 18.68 16.29
C ASN A 256 -12.65 19.60 15.41
N PRO A 257 -12.77 19.56 14.07
CA PRO A 257 -11.91 20.33 13.18
C PRO A 257 -12.05 21.84 13.37
N ALA A 258 -13.19 22.35 13.86
CA ALA A 258 -13.37 23.78 14.13
C ALA A 258 -12.63 24.27 15.39
N LYS A 259 -12.23 23.35 16.28
CA LYS A 259 -11.42 23.65 17.48
C LYS A 259 -9.95 23.26 17.32
N ARG A 260 -9.61 22.58 16.22
CA ARG A 260 -8.25 22.15 15.92
C ARG A 260 -7.41 23.37 15.56
N ILE A 261 -6.18 23.42 16.07
CA ILE A 261 -5.23 24.50 15.78
C ILE A 261 -5.02 24.64 14.26
N THR A 262 -4.79 25.85 13.77
CA THR A 262 -4.41 26.08 12.36
C THR A 262 -2.89 26.02 12.17
N ALA A 263 -2.42 25.91 10.92
CA ALA A 263 -0.98 25.94 10.64
C ALA A 263 -0.30 27.23 11.14
N ASP A 264 -0.92 28.39 10.89
CA ASP A 264 -0.44 29.69 11.36
C ASP A 264 -0.37 29.77 12.89
N GLN A 265 -1.37 29.25 13.60
CA GLN A 265 -1.36 29.19 15.07
C GLN A 265 -0.29 28.22 15.58
N ALA A 266 -0.13 27.06 14.94
CA ALA A 266 0.88 26.07 15.32
C ALA A 266 2.31 26.59 15.14
N LEU A 267 2.58 27.37 14.10
CA LEU A 267 3.87 28.05 13.90
C LEU A 267 4.21 29.03 15.03
N LYS A 268 3.20 29.60 15.68
CA LYS A 268 3.35 30.54 16.81
C LYS A 268 3.40 29.82 18.17
N HIS A 269 3.19 28.51 18.21
CA HIS A 269 3.23 27.74 19.45
C HIS A 269 4.63 27.79 20.09
N PRO A 270 4.78 27.96 21.42
CA PRO A 270 6.09 28.11 22.07
C PRO A 270 7.08 26.99 21.77
N TRP A 271 6.61 25.73 21.72
CA TRP A 271 7.46 24.58 21.38
C TRP A 271 8.08 24.66 19.97
N VAL A 272 7.46 25.42 19.06
CA VAL A 272 7.91 25.63 17.68
C VAL A 272 8.72 26.92 17.56
N CYS A 273 8.18 28.06 17.99
CA CYS A 273 8.79 29.38 17.78
C CYS A 273 9.87 29.75 18.81
N GLN A 274 9.86 29.13 20.00
CA GLN A 274 10.83 29.32 21.08
C GLN A 274 11.63 28.03 21.33
N ARG A 275 11.93 27.29 20.25
CA ARG A 275 12.61 25.99 20.28
C ARG A 275 13.85 25.96 21.16
N SER A 276 14.68 27.00 21.15
CA SER A 276 15.94 27.05 21.91
C SER A 276 15.77 27.05 23.43
N THR A 277 14.59 27.43 23.93
CA THR A 277 14.30 27.52 25.37
C THR A 277 13.25 26.51 25.83
N VAL A 278 12.36 26.07 24.94
CA VAL A 278 11.21 25.22 25.28
C VAL A 278 11.42 23.75 24.90
N ALA A 279 12.04 23.47 23.75
CA ALA A 279 12.22 22.08 23.31
C ALA A 279 13.43 21.44 23.99
N SER A 280 13.28 20.19 24.43
CA SER A 280 14.38 19.44 25.06
C SER A 280 15.55 19.20 24.10
N MET A 281 16.75 19.52 24.58
CA MET A 281 18.03 19.20 23.93
C MET A 281 18.60 17.88 24.46
N MET A 282 17.77 16.95 24.92
CA MET A 282 18.25 15.63 25.34
C MET A 282 18.26 14.68 24.14
N HIS A 283 19.32 13.88 24.00
CA HIS A 283 19.34 12.83 22.98
C HIS A 283 18.30 11.74 23.30
N ARG A 284 17.53 11.34 22.28
CA ARG A 284 16.47 10.33 22.39
C ARG A 284 16.82 9.08 21.57
N GLN A 285 17.77 8.27 22.07
CA GLN A 285 18.24 7.05 21.39
C GLN A 285 17.11 6.03 21.15
N GLU A 286 16.23 5.82 22.13
CA GLU A 286 15.09 4.89 22.01
C GLU A 286 14.14 5.29 20.87
N THR A 287 13.88 6.60 20.70
CA THR A 287 13.09 7.13 19.57
C THR A 287 13.71 6.73 18.24
N VAL A 288 15.03 6.85 18.09
CA VAL A 288 15.75 6.49 16.86
C VAL A 288 15.61 5.00 16.53
N GLU A 289 15.67 4.14 17.54
CA GLU A 289 15.49 2.69 17.38
C GLU A 289 14.05 2.30 17.00
N CYS A 290 13.05 2.93 17.63
CA CYS A 290 11.65 2.76 17.27
C CYS A 290 11.37 3.24 15.84
N LEU A 291 11.89 4.39 15.45
CA LEU A 291 11.80 4.92 14.08
C LEU A 291 12.40 3.95 13.04
N ARG A 292 13.54 3.31 13.36
CA ARG A 292 14.15 2.31 12.48
C ARG A 292 13.20 1.14 12.20
N LYS A 293 12.56 0.61 13.25
CA LYS A 293 11.56 -0.48 13.12
C LYS A 293 10.32 -0.01 12.34
N PHE A 294 9.84 1.20 12.63
CA PHE A 294 8.71 1.80 11.94
C PHE A 294 8.96 1.96 10.44
N ASN A 295 10.12 2.50 10.06
CA ASN A 295 10.52 2.68 8.66
C ASN A 295 10.63 1.35 7.90
N ALA A 296 11.27 0.35 8.50
CA ALA A 296 11.37 -0.98 7.90
C ALA A 296 9.98 -1.60 7.65
N ARG A 297 9.09 -1.52 8.66
CA ARG A 297 7.71 -2.00 8.55
C ARG A 297 6.91 -1.26 7.48
N ARG A 298 7.05 0.07 7.44
CA ARG A 298 6.35 0.95 6.49
C ARG A 298 6.80 0.70 5.06
N LYS A 299 8.12 0.64 4.78
CA LYS A 299 8.65 0.33 3.45
C LYS A 299 8.20 -1.05 2.97
N LEU A 300 8.20 -2.05 3.86
CA LEU A 300 7.70 -3.38 3.53
C LEU A 300 6.20 -3.34 3.16
N LYS A 301 5.36 -2.68 3.97
CA LYS A 301 3.93 -2.52 3.69
C LYS A 301 3.66 -1.69 2.43
N GLY A 302 4.41 -0.61 2.22
CA GLY A 302 4.30 0.27 1.07
C GLY A 302 4.70 -0.42 -0.23
N ALA A 303 5.79 -1.20 -0.23
CA ALA A 303 6.16 -2.04 -1.36
C ALA A 303 5.04 -3.05 -1.69
N ILE A 304 4.46 -3.68 -0.67
CA ILE A 304 3.31 -4.60 -0.84
C ILE A 304 2.12 -3.85 -1.44
N LEU A 305 1.73 -2.70 -0.89
CA LEU A 305 0.59 -1.94 -1.39
C LEU A 305 0.81 -1.39 -2.81
N THR A 306 2.03 -0.96 -3.15
CA THR A 306 2.37 -0.51 -4.51
C THR A 306 2.30 -1.67 -5.49
N THR A 307 2.82 -2.85 -5.15
CA THR A 307 2.60 -4.10 -5.90
C THR A 307 1.09 -4.36 -6.06
N MET A 308 0.31 -4.29 -4.97
CA MET A 308 -1.15 -4.45 -5.02
C MET A 308 -1.89 -3.34 -5.77
N LEU A 309 -1.39 -2.10 -5.85
CA LEU A 309 -2.05 -0.94 -6.49
C LEU A 309 -1.64 -0.74 -7.95
N VAL A 310 -0.40 -1.06 -8.31
CA VAL A 310 0.03 -1.21 -9.72
C VAL A 310 -0.84 -2.30 -10.35
N SER A 311 -1.03 -3.40 -9.62
CA SER A 311 -2.12 -4.33 -9.88
C SER A 311 -3.47 -3.59 -9.84
N ARG A 312 -3.90 -2.97 -8.73
CA ARG A 312 -5.24 -2.36 -8.56
C ARG A 312 -5.53 -1.08 -9.37
N ASN A 313 -4.80 -0.66 -10.39
CA ASN A 313 -5.11 0.59 -11.11
C ASN A 313 -5.79 0.41 -12.44
N PHE A 314 -6.24 -0.82 -12.64
CA PHE A 314 -6.49 -1.25 -13.97
C PHE A 314 -7.91 -1.77 -14.22
N SER A 315 -8.65 -2.11 -13.17
CA SER A 315 -9.99 -2.70 -13.16
C SER A 315 -11.05 -1.90 -12.39
N VAL A 316 -10.95 -0.57 -12.37
CA VAL A 316 -12.09 0.26 -11.95
C VAL A 316 -12.47 1.22 -13.07
N GLY A 317 -13.47 0.80 -13.85
CA GLY A 317 -14.07 1.62 -14.88
C GLY A 317 -15.45 1.13 -15.33
N ARG A 318 -16.40 0.92 -14.40
CA ARG A 318 -17.80 1.43 -14.44
C ARG A 318 -18.78 0.61 -13.58
N GLN A 319 -19.40 1.30 -12.63
CA GLN A 319 -20.84 1.28 -12.32
C GLN A 319 -21.19 2.75 -12.00
N SER A 320 -22.35 3.32 -12.28
CA SER A 320 -23.62 2.91 -12.89
C SER A 320 -24.44 4.21 -13.06
N SER A 321 -25.16 4.39 -14.16
CA SER A 321 -26.34 5.27 -14.17
C SER A 321 -27.51 4.43 -14.68
N ALA A 322 -28.50 4.26 -13.81
CA ALA A 322 -29.68 3.43 -14.03
C ALA A 322 -30.51 3.89 -15.25
N PRO A 323 -31.31 2.98 -15.81
CA PRO A 323 -32.68 3.37 -16.15
C PRO A 323 -33.72 2.40 -15.58
N ALA A 324 -34.92 2.95 -15.39
CA ALA A 324 -36.14 2.24 -15.05
C ALA A 324 -36.56 1.24 -16.15
N SER A 325 -37.37 0.27 -15.71
CA SER A 325 -37.93 -0.89 -16.42
C SER A 325 -38.53 -0.61 -17.81
N PRO A 326 -38.62 -1.65 -18.65
CA PRO A 326 -39.88 -1.89 -19.34
C PRO A 326 -40.35 -3.35 -19.28
N ALA A 327 -41.68 -3.50 -19.31
CA ALA A 327 -42.39 -4.75 -19.41
C ALA A 327 -42.36 -5.35 -20.82
N ALA A 328 -42.45 -6.68 -20.86
CA ALA A 328 -43.19 -7.54 -21.80
C ALA A 328 -42.99 -7.44 -23.34
N SER A 329 -42.67 -8.63 -23.87
CA SER A 329 -43.31 -9.31 -25.01
C SER A 329 -42.67 -9.32 -26.42
N ALA A 330 -42.31 -10.55 -26.81
CA ALA A 330 -42.70 -11.30 -28.01
C ALA A 330 -42.00 -11.09 -29.38
N ALA A 331 -41.81 -12.27 -30.02
CA ALA A 331 -41.50 -12.59 -31.43
C ALA A 331 -40.08 -12.26 -31.94
N GLY A 332 -39.37 -13.09 -32.71
CA GLY A 332 -39.67 -14.32 -33.44
C GLY A 332 -38.91 -14.32 -34.78
N LEU A 333 -38.15 -15.39 -35.05
CA LEU A 333 -37.69 -15.91 -36.36
C LEU A 333 -36.48 -15.28 -37.12
N ALA A 334 -35.43 -16.13 -37.22
CA ALA A 334 -34.71 -16.65 -38.41
C ALA A 334 -33.92 -15.74 -39.39
N GLY A 335 -32.70 -16.21 -39.77
CA GLY A 335 -32.14 -15.96 -41.10
C GLY A 335 -30.62 -15.78 -41.21
N GLN A 336 -29.96 -16.63 -42.00
CA GLN A 336 -28.50 -16.82 -42.21
C GLN A 336 -27.70 -15.72 -42.97
N ALA A 337 -26.36 -15.79 -42.77
CA ALA A 337 -25.23 -15.71 -43.73
C ALA A 337 -24.72 -14.38 -44.39
N ALA A 338 -23.50 -14.00 -43.95
CA ALA A 338 -22.22 -13.74 -44.65
C ALA A 338 -22.01 -12.74 -45.84
N LYS A 339 -20.94 -11.92 -45.65
CA LYS A 339 -20.08 -11.10 -46.59
C LYS A 339 -20.74 -9.83 -47.18
N SER A 340 -20.14 -8.63 -47.23
CA SER A 340 -18.76 -8.23 -47.53
C SER A 340 -18.54 -6.69 -47.33
N LEU A 341 -17.28 -6.30 -47.07
CA LEU A 341 -16.55 -5.04 -47.44
C LEU A 341 -16.75 -3.69 -46.69
N LEU A 342 -15.61 -3.31 -46.05
CA LEU A 342 -14.86 -2.03 -46.06
C LEU A 342 -15.39 -0.73 -45.42
N ASN A 343 -14.43 -0.15 -44.67
CA ASN A 343 -14.30 1.20 -44.10
C ASN A 343 -15.10 1.59 -42.84
N LYS A 344 -14.40 1.61 -41.69
CA LYS A 344 -14.20 2.86 -40.90
C LYS A 344 -13.22 2.67 -39.72
N LYS A 345 -12.47 3.76 -39.48
CA LYS A 345 -11.69 4.09 -38.27
C LYS A 345 -12.41 3.74 -36.97
N SER A 346 -11.64 3.35 -35.94
CA SER A 346 -11.69 3.81 -34.53
C SER A 346 -10.96 2.76 -33.68
N ASP A 347 -9.88 3.15 -33.01
CA ASP A 347 -9.88 3.59 -31.60
C ASP A 347 -10.10 2.41 -30.64
N GLY A 348 -9.06 2.09 -29.86
CA GLY A 348 -8.98 0.85 -29.08
C GLY A 348 -7.97 1.00 -27.95
N GLY A 349 -8.28 1.92 -27.02
CA GLY A 349 -7.55 2.13 -25.78
C GLY A 349 -7.54 0.87 -24.93
N VAL A 350 -6.32 0.46 -24.58
CA VAL A 350 -6.04 -0.74 -23.82
C VAL A 350 -6.21 -0.48 -22.32
N LYS A 351 -6.98 -1.30 -21.61
CA LYS A 351 -6.98 -1.38 -20.15
C LYS A 351 -6.41 -2.73 -19.67
N GLU A 352 -6.00 -2.83 -18.42
CA GLU A 352 -5.07 -3.81 -17.78
C GLU A 352 -5.69 -4.37 -16.44
N PRO A 353 -5.17 -5.47 -15.88
CA PRO A 353 -5.66 -6.19 -14.69
C PRO A 353 -5.47 -5.62 -13.26
N GLN A 354 -6.31 -6.00 -12.28
CA GLN A 354 -6.20 -5.82 -10.80
C GLN A 354 -6.14 -7.14 -10.04
N THR A 355 -5.75 -7.15 -8.76
CA THR A 355 -5.85 -8.31 -7.83
C THR A 355 -6.28 -7.86 -6.43
N THR A 356 -7.25 -8.51 -5.77
CA THR A 356 -7.67 -8.25 -4.35
C THR A 356 -7.76 -9.54 -3.55
N VAL A 357 -7.60 -9.51 -2.23
CA VAL A 357 -7.70 -10.71 -1.37
C VAL A 357 -8.78 -10.52 -0.31
N VAL A 358 -9.64 -11.52 -0.12
CA VAL A 358 -10.73 -11.50 0.87
C VAL A 358 -10.60 -12.70 1.81
N HIS A 359 -10.58 -12.42 3.12
CA HIS A 359 -10.71 -13.41 4.18
C HIS A 359 -12.11 -13.31 4.80
N ASN A 360 -12.82 -14.43 4.93
CA ASN A 360 -14.02 -14.48 5.77
C ASN A 360 -13.62 -14.68 7.23
N ALA A 361 -14.21 -13.88 8.13
CA ALA A 361 -14.13 -14.13 9.57
C ALA A 361 -14.96 -15.38 9.91
N THR A 362 -14.31 -16.42 10.42
CA THR A 362 -15.02 -17.55 11.03
C THR A 362 -15.37 -17.21 12.47
N ASP A 363 -16.60 -16.78 12.71
CA ASP A 363 -17.24 -16.87 14.02
C ASP A 363 -17.71 -18.32 14.23
N GLY A 364 -17.18 -18.94 15.28
CA GLY A 364 -17.49 -20.31 15.67
C GLY A 364 -17.06 -20.58 17.11
N ILE A 365 -18.06 -20.55 17.99
CA ILE A 365 -18.15 -20.89 19.42
C ILE A 365 -17.04 -21.78 20.01
N LYS A 366 -16.62 -21.40 21.23
CA LYS A 366 -15.66 -22.06 22.14
C LYS A 366 -15.85 -23.58 22.28
N GLY A 367 -14.75 -24.31 22.15
CA GLY A 367 -14.51 -25.66 22.69
C GLY A 367 -13.06 -26.10 22.45
N SER A 368 -12.17 -25.94 23.44
CA SER A 368 -10.85 -26.60 23.52
C SER A 368 -11.08 -28.11 23.78
N THR A 369 -10.25 -29.11 23.48
CA THR A 369 -8.87 -29.38 23.01
C THR A 369 -8.91 -30.91 22.72
N GLU A 370 -8.30 -31.54 21.72
CA GLU A 370 -6.87 -31.81 21.51
C GLU A 370 -6.65 -32.35 20.08
N SER A 371 -5.44 -32.11 19.58
CA SER A 371 -4.86 -32.49 18.29
C SER A 371 -4.48 -33.96 18.16
N CYS A 372 -4.50 -34.51 16.93
CA CYS A 372 -3.57 -35.56 16.45
C CYS A 372 -3.58 -35.68 14.91
N ASN A 373 -2.41 -35.56 14.27
CA ASN A 373 -2.10 -36.18 12.98
C ASN A 373 -0.92 -37.14 13.23
N THR A 374 -1.09 -38.44 12.99
CA THR A 374 -0.29 -39.32 12.11
C THR A 374 -0.69 -40.78 12.38
N THR A 375 -0.95 -41.50 11.30
CA THR A 375 -1.26 -42.94 11.17
C THR A 375 -0.09 -43.84 11.55
N THR A 376 -0.35 -44.89 12.33
CA THR A 376 0.28 -46.22 12.20
C THR A 376 -0.52 -47.24 13.02
N GLU A 377 -0.63 -48.44 12.47
CA GLU A 377 -1.51 -49.55 12.87
C GLU A 377 -0.95 -50.36 14.06
N ASP A 378 -1.86 -51.16 14.62
CA ASP A 378 -1.72 -52.40 15.41
C ASP A 378 -1.77 -52.40 16.95
N GLU A 379 -2.94 -52.89 17.41
CA GLU A 379 -3.16 -54.03 18.33
C GLU A 379 -2.82 -53.91 19.83
N ASP A 380 -3.89 -53.58 20.57
CA ASP A 380 -4.60 -54.48 21.51
C ASP A 380 -4.35 -54.46 23.04
N LEU A 381 -5.50 -54.51 23.74
CA LEU A 381 -5.83 -54.97 25.10
C LEU A 381 -5.71 -54.07 26.36
N LYS A 382 -6.93 -53.81 26.86
CA LYS A 382 -7.44 -53.89 28.26
C LYS A 382 -7.54 -52.63 29.15
N ALA A 383 -8.80 -52.15 29.18
CA ALA A 383 -9.70 -52.05 30.34
C ALA A 383 -9.36 -51.18 31.58
N ALA A 384 -10.26 -50.21 31.78
CA ALA A 384 -10.62 -49.37 32.93
C ALA A 384 -10.82 -50.16 34.28
N PRO A 385 -11.07 -49.54 35.48
CA PRO A 385 -11.71 -48.23 35.64
C PRO A 385 -11.36 -47.32 36.85
N LEU A 386 -11.78 -46.06 36.67
CA LEU A 386 -12.31 -45.07 37.61
C LEU A 386 -12.37 -45.41 39.11
N ARG A 387 -11.90 -44.47 39.94
CA ARG A 387 -12.62 -44.07 41.16
C ARG A 387 -12.60 -42.56 41.42
N THR A 388 -13.81 -42.11 41.74
CA THR A 388 -14.29 -40.85 42.29
C THR A 388 -13.73 -40.53 43.68
N GLY A 389 -13.68 -39.24 44.05
CA GLY A 389 -13.67 -38.87 45.47
C GLY A 389 -13.21 -37.44 45.80
N ASN A 390 -14.18 -36.58 46.09
CA ASN A 390 -14.09 -35.28 46.77
C ASN A 390 -13.17 -35.25 48.01
N GLY A 391 -12.72 -34.05 48.40
CA GLY A 391 -12.58 -33.73 49.82
C GLY A 391 -11.49 -32.73 50.20
N SER A 392 -11.88 -31.46 50.26
CA SER A 392 -11.31 -30.35 51.04
C SER A 392 -10.54 -30.69 52.33
N SER A 393 -9.41 -30.00 52.56
CA SER A 393 -9.14 -29.07 53.68
C SER A 393 -7.66 -29.06 54.16
N VAL A 394 -7.17 -27.82 54.30
CA VAL A 394 -5.90 -27.28 54.85
C VAL A 394 -5.86 -27.59 56.38
N PRO A 395 -4.74 -27.58 57.17
CA PRO A 395 -3.68 -26.57 57.04
C PRO A 395 -2.22 -26.86 57.48
N GLU A 396 -1.38 -25.92 57.02
CA GLU A 396 -0.17 -25.33 57.64
C GLU A 396 1.02 -26.18 58.10
N GLY A 397 2.22 -25.78 57.62
CA GLY A 397 3.39 -25.66 58.51
C GLY A 397 4.76 -26.08 57.97
N ARG A 398 5.58 -25.07 57.63
CA ARG A 398 7.05 -24.96 57.81
C ARG A 398 8.02 -25.74 56.88
N SER A 399 8.68 -24.96 56.02
CA SER A 399 10.15 -24.77 55.87
C SER A 399 11.09 -25.97 56.08
N SER A 400 11.86 -26.34 55.04
CA SER A 400 13.34 -26.14 54.97
C SER A 400 13.96 -26.68 53.67
N ARG A 401 15.11 -26.09 53.33
CA ARG A 401 15.96 -26.23 52.13
C ARG A 401 16.54 -27.65 51.95
N ASP A 402 16.73 -28.13 50.71
CA ASP A 402 18.06 -28.26 50.05
C ASP A 402 18.03 -29.05 48.71
N ARG A 403 18.88 -28.58 47.77
CA ARG A 403 19.66 -29.31 46.73
C ARG A 403 19.03 -29.89 45.43
N THR A 404 19.20 -29.09 44.37
CA THR A 404 19.85 -29.39 43.06
C THR A 404 19.98 -30.84 42.54
N ALA A 405 19.42 -31.08 41.34
CA ALA A 405 20.03 -31.84 40.24
C ALA A 405 19.46 -31.38 38.87
N PRO A 406 20.22 -31.41 37.75
CA PRO A 406 19.90 -30.72 36.51
C PRO A 406 19.05 -31.59 35.56
N SER A 407 18.02 -31.00 34.94
CA SER A 407 17.26 -31.65 33.85
C SER A 407 17.77 -31.19 32.49
N ALA A 408 17.93 -32.16 31.60
CA ALA A 408 18.46 -32.04 30.26
C ALA A 408 17.49 -31.38 29.28
N GLY A 409 18.06 -30.56 28.39
CA GLY A 409 17.66 -30.32 27.00
C GLY A 409 16.18 -30.24 26.65
N MET A 410 15.58 -29.05 26.76
CA MET A 410 14.36 -28.71 26.02
C MET A 410 14.76 -28.20 24.63
N GLN A 411 14.48 -28.96 23.57
CA GLN A 411 14.54 -28.43 22.21
C GLN A 411 13.42 -27.39 22.01
N PRO A 412 13.68 -26.23 21.39
CA PRO A 412 12.65 -25.21 21.20
C PRO A 412 11.67 -25.65 20.12
N GLN A 413 10.39 -25.78 20.47
CA GLN A 413 9.32 -25.82 19.49
C GLN A 413 9.23 -24.46 18.76
N PRO A 414 9.07 -24.44 17.42
CA PRO A 414 8.91 -23.20 16.69
C PRO A 414 7.62 -22.48 17.12
N SER A 415 7.77 -21.23 17.54
CA SER A 415 6.69 -20.39 18.06
C SER A 415 5.58 -20.17 17.03
N LEU A 416 4.32 -20.17 17.47
CA LEU A 416 3.12 -19.86 16.65
C LEU A 416 3.24 -18.55 15.84
N CYS A 417 4.03 -17.59 16.33
CA CYS A 417 4.36 -16.34 15.65
C CYS A 417 5.11 -16.56 14.31
N SER A 418 6.02 -17.54 14.26
CA SER A 418 6.80 -17.85 13.05
C SER A 418 5.93 -18.41 11.91
N SER A 419 4.94 -19.24 12.25
CA SER A 419 4.01 -19.84 11.29
C SER A 419 3.09 -18.80 10.65
N ALA A 420 2.55 -17.86 11.45
CA ALA A 420 1.71 -16.77 10.95
C ALA A 420 2.48 -15.86 9.97
N MET A 421 3.72 -15.49 10.31
CA MET A 421 4.58 -14.71 9.42
C MET A 421 4.88 -15.44 8.11
N ARG A 422 5.13 -16.76 8.18
CA ARG A 422 5.42 -17.58 6.99
C ARG A 422 4.18 -17.74 6.10
N LYS A 423 2.98 -17.87 6.68
CA LYS A 423 1.73 -17.86 5.90
C LYS A 423 1.54 -16.55 5.15
N GLN A 424 1.84 -15.41 5.78
CA GLN A 424 1.77 -14.11 5.12
C GLN A 424 2.79 -13.98 3.98
N GLU A 425 3.98 -14.54 4.14
CA GLU A 425 4.99 -14.59 3.08
C GLU A 425 4.52 -15.39 1.86
N ILE A 426 3.88 -16.55 2.07
CA ILE A 426 3.33 -17.38 1.00
C ILE A 426 2.17 -16.69 0.27
N ILE A 427 1.27 -16.02 1.00
CA ILE A 427 0.20 -15.22 0.38
C ILE A 427 0.82 -14.14 -0.52
N LYS A 428 1.82 -13.43 -0.01
CA LYS A 428 2.49 -12.34 -0.74
C LYS A 428 3.17 -12.81 -2.02
N ILE A 429 3.95 -13.90 -1.99
CA ILE A 429 4.61 -14.40 -3.21
C ILE A 429 3.57 -14.94 -4.21
N THR A 430 2.44 -15.45 -3.74
CA THR A 430 1.31 -15.85 -4.60
C THR A 430 0.65 -14.65 -5.28
N GLU A 431 0.45 -13.54 -4.57
CA GLU A 431 -0.03 -12.29 -5.16
C GLU A 431 0.93 -11.76 -6.25
N GLN A 432 2.24 -11.79 -5.98
CA GLN A 432 3.27 -11.39 -6.96
C GLN A 432 3.27 -12.27 -8.21
N LEU A 433 3.08 -13.57 -8.04
CA LEU A 433 2.96 -14.52 -9.17
C LEU A 433 1.73 -14.20 -10.03
N ILE A 434 0.57 -14.01 -9.40
CA ILE A 434 -0.69 -13.69 -10.11
C ILE A 434 -0.57 -12.34 -10.83
N GLU A 435 0.09 -11.36 -10.22
CA GLU A 435 0.38 -10.08 -10.87
C GLU A 435 1.26 -10.25 -12.12
N ALA A 436 2.33 -11.04 -12.05
CA ALA A 436 3.19 -11.32 -13.21
C ALA A 436 2.38 -11.95 -14.37
N ILE A 437 1.50 -12.91 -14.06
CA ILE A 437 0.58 -13.52 -15.05
C ILE A 437 -0.33 -12.46 -15.66
N ASN A 438 -0.99 -11.69 -14.81
CA ASN A 438 -1.93 -10.66 -15.21
C ASN A 438 -1.28 -9.61 -16.13
N ASN A 439 -0.08 -9.14 -15.81
CA ASN A 439 0.65 -8.14 -16.58
C ASN A 439 1.33 -8.68 -17.84
N GLY A 440 1.30 -10.00 -18.06
CA GLY A 440 2.05 -10.63 -19.14
C GLY A 440 3.58 -10.50 -18.97
N ASP A 441 4.06 -10.33 -17.74
CA ASP A 441 5.49 -10.19 -17.43
C ASP A 441 6.13 -11.58 -17.24
N PHE A 442 6.56 -12.17 -18.36
CA PHE A 442 7.17 -13.49 -18.38
C PHE A 442 8.53 -13.52 -17.65
N GLU A 443 9.26 -12.40 -17.62
CA GLU A 443 10.55 -12.33 -16.92
C GLU A 443 10.35 -12.37 -15.40
N ALA A 444 9.34 -11.68 -14.88
CA ALA A 444 8.97 -11.78 -13.47
C ALA A 444 8.44 -13.18 -13.13
N TYR A 445 7.59 -13.75 -13.99
CA TYR A 445 7.02 -15.10 -13.81
C TYR A 445 8.11 -16.17 -13.70
N THR A 446 9.10 -16.15 -14.61
CA THR A 446 10.23 -17.10 -14.60
C THR A 446 11.17 -16.97 -13.41
N LYS A 447 11.21 -15.81 -12.73
CA LYS A 447 11.96 -15.63 -11.48
C LYS A 447 11.26 -16.24 -10.26
N ILE A 448 9.95 -16.43 -10.33
CA ILE A 448 9.11 -16.95 -9.24
C ILE A 448 8.80 -18.43 -9.42
N CYS A 449 8.78 -18.94 -10.66
CA CYS A 449 8.55 -20.35 -10.95
C CYS A 449 9.86 -21.13 -11.04
N ASP A 450 9.81 -22.40 -10.65
CA ASP A 450 10.91 -23.32 -10.90
C ASP A 450 11.02 -23.64 -12.40
N PRO A 451 12.23 -23.78 -12.98
CA PRO A 451 12.39 -24.16 -14.39
C PRO A 451 11.74 -25.51 -14.74
N GLY A 452 11.62 -26.42 -13.77
CA GLY A 452 10.91 -27.70 -13.88
C GLY A 452 9.48 -27.66 -13.32
N LEU A 453 8.83 -26.48 -13.30
CA LEU A 453 7.45 -26.34 -12.85
C LEU A 453 6.54 -27.37 -13.53
N THR A 454 5.79 -28.12 -12.74
CA THR A 454 4.73 -28.99 -13.24
C THR A 454 3.37 -28.31 -13.13
N SER A 455 2.52 -28.42 -14.16
CA SER A 455 1.16 -27.87 -14.14
C SER A 455 0.09 -28.88 -14.55
N PHE A 456 -1.05 -28.81 -13.87
CA PHE A 456 -2.30 -29.45 -14.25
C PHE A 456 -3.36 -28.36 -14.40
N GLU A 457 -3.80 -28.09 -15.63
CA GLU A 457 -4.72 -26.98 -15.90
C GLU A 457 -5.66 -27.32 -17.07
N PRO A 458 -6.84 -26.66 -17.18
CA PRO A 458 -7.83 -26.98 -18.21
C PRO A 458 -7.26 -26.98 -19.63
N GLU A 459 -6.32 -26.08 -19.91
CA GLU A 459 -5.68 -25.93 -21.21
C GLU A 459 -4.72 -27.06 -21.56
N ALA A 460 -4.24 -27.82 -20.56
CA ALA A 460 -3.46 -29.03 -20.78
C ALA A 460 -4.33 -30.24 -21.18
N LEU A 461 -5.66 -30.06 -21.27
CA LEU A 461 -6.63 -31.08 -21.71
C LEU A 461 -6.51 -32.40 -20.93
N GLY A 462 -6.26 -32.31 -19.62
CA GLY A 462 -6.13 -33.45 -18.72
C GLY A 462 -4.73 -34.08 -18.66
N ASN A 463 -3.72 -33.47 -19.30
CA ASN A 463 -2.33 -33.91 -19.22
C ASN A 463 -1.56 -33.13 -18.14
N LEU A 464 -0.55 -33.77 -17.55
CA LEU A 464 0.46 -33.08 -16.75
C LEU A 464 1.49 -32.46 -17.69
N VAL A 465 1.77 -31.17 -17.50
CA VAL A 465 2.76 -30.43 -18.27
C VAL A 465 3.96 -30.12 -17.39
N GLU A 466 5.17 -30.12 -17.98
CA GLU A 466 6.41 -29.80 -17.30
C GLU A 466 7.16 -28.68 -18.03
N GLY A 467 7.76 -27.79 -17.24
CA GLY A 467 8.60 -26.71 -17.72
C GLY A 467 7.81 -25.44 -18.06
N MET A 468 8.53 -24.50 -18.68
CA MET A 468 8.03 -23.14 -18.87
C MET A 468 7.51 -22.87 -20.28
N ASP A 469 7.79 -23.76 -21.24
CA ASP A 469 7.48 -23.54 -22.67
C ASP A 469 5.96 -23.48 -22.91
N PHE A 470 5.19 -24.30 -22.20
CA PHE A 470 3.74 -24.26 -22.27
C PHE A 470 3.20 -22.91 -21.81
N HIS A 471 3.61 -22.45 -20.63
CA HIS A 471 3.22 -21.14 -20.09
C HIS A 471 3.70 -19.99 -21.00
N LYS A 472 4.93 -20.08 -21.54
CA LYS A 472 5.50 -19.07 -22.44
C LYS A 472 4.60 -18.79 -23.65
N PHE A 473 3.97 -19.83 -24.21
CA PHE A 473 3.01 -19.67 -25.30
C PHE A 473 1.85 -18.72 -24.91
N TYR A 474 1.30 -18.83 -23.70
CA TYR A 474 0.23 -17.93 -23.22
C TYR A 474 0.71 -16.50 -23.04
N PHE A 475 1.90 -16.32 -22.48
CA PHE A 475 2.50 -15.00 -22.31
C PHE A 475 2.73 -14.31 -23.66
N GLU A 476 3.24 -15.04 -24.65
CA GLU A 476 3.52 -14.51 -25.98
C GLU A 476 2.27 -14.30 -26.84
N ASN A 477 1.22 -15.11 -26.68
CA ASN A 477 0.10 -15.15 -27.63
C ASN A 477 -1.26 -14.73 -27.09
N LEU A 478 -1.53 -14.93 -25.79
CA LEU A 478 -2.82 -14.61 -25.16
C LEU A 478 -2.71 -13.36 -24.27
N LEU A 479 -1.76 -13.32 -23.36
CA LEU A 479 -1.62 -12.26 -22.36
C LEU A 479 -0.99 -10.99 -22.96
N SER A 480 -0.02 -11.11 -23.86
CA SER A 480 0.58 -9.97 -24.59
C SER A 480 -0.43 -9.20 -25.45
N LYS A 481 -1.51 -9.85 -25.89
CA LYS A 481 -2.57 -9.28 -26.73
C LYS A 481 -3.75 -8.76 -25.92
N ASN A 482 -3.81 -9.07 -24.61
CA ASN A 482 -4.90 -8.62 -23.78
C ASN A 482 -4.82 -7.13 -23.57
N SER A 483 -5.84 -6.48 -24.10
CA SER A 483 -5.93 -5.04 -24.19
C SER A 483 -7.03 -4.51 -23.27
N LYS A 484 -7.71 -5.34 -22.47
CA LYS A 484 -8.79 -4.88 -21.59
C LYS A 484 -8.54 -5.33 -20.16
N PRO A 485 -9.14 -4.62 -19.19
CA PRO A 485 -8.74 -4.77 -17.83
C PRO A 485 -9.30 -6.01 -17.19
N ILE A 486 -8.47 -6.71 -16.41
CA ILE A 486 -8.79 -7.99 -15.76
C ILE A 486 -8.73 -7.88 -14.23
N HIS A 487 -9.85 -7.70 -13.53
CA HIS A 487 -9.83 -7.72 -12.06
C HIS A 487 -9.71 -9.15 -11.55
N THR A 488 -8.76 -9.44 -10.69
CA THR A 488 -8.59 -10.71 -10.01
C THR A 488 -9.00 -10.53 -8.55
N THR A 489 -9.70 -11.50 -7.97
CA THR A 489 -9.99 -11.53 -6.54
C THR A 489 -9.64 -12.93 -6.04
N ILE A 490 -8.75 -13.02 -5.06
CA ILE A 490 -8.41 -14.24 -4.32
C ILE A 490 -9.36 -14.32 -3.14
N LEU A 491 -10.18 -15.36 -3.12
CA LEU A 491 -11.10 -15.64 -2.03
C LEU A 491 -10.57 -16.80 -1.20
N ASN A 492 -10.67 -16.65 0.12
CA ASN A 492 -10.40 -17.69 1.11
C ASN A 492 -9.06 -18.43 0.87
N PRO A 493 -7.92 -17.71 0.84
CA PRO A 493 -6.64 -18.38 0.72
C PRO A 493 -6.35 -19.24 1.96
N HIS A 494 -6.10 -20.52 1.74
CA HIS A 494 -5.74 -21.49 2.76
C HIS A 494 -4.28 -21.92 2.58
N VAL A 495 -3.42 -21.49 3.50
CA VAL A 495 -1.99 -21.82 3.48
C VAL A 495 -1.67 -22.94 4.47
N HIS A 496 -1.04 -23.98 3.95
CA HIS A 496 -0.43 -25.08 4.68
C HIS A 496 1.09 -24.97 4.59
N VAL A 497 1.74 -24.68 5.71
CA VAL A 497 3.21 -24.68 5.80
C VAL A 497 3.67 -26.10 6.13
N ILE A 498 4.63 -26.63 5.38
CA ILE A 498 5.13 -27.99 5.49
C ILE A 498 6.64 -27.91 5.77
N GLY A 499 7.02 -28.03 7.04
CA GLY A 499 8.42 -27.84 7.46
C GLY A 499 8.93 -26.41 7.26
N GLU A 500 10.23 -26.27 6.99
CA GLU A 500 10.88 -24.96 6.84
C GLU A 500 10.86 -24.43 5.41
N ASP A 501 10.99 -25.35 4.44
CA ASP A 501 11.25 -25.01 3.04
C ASP A 501 10.11 -25.36 2.08
N ALA A 502 8.96 -25.83 2.58
CA ALA A 502 7.81 -26.12 1.72
C ALA A 502 6.51 -25.49 2.23
N ALA A 503 5.63 -25.11 1.31
CA ALA A 503 4.29 -24.67 1.61
C ALA A 503 3.35 -24.95 0.44
N CYS A 504 2.07 -25.09 0.75
CA CYS A 504 1.00 -25.20 -0.23
C CYS A 504 -0.05 -24.14 0.07
N ILE A 505 -0.58 -23.48 -0.96
CA ILE A 505 -1.70 -22.56 -0.85
C ILE A 505 -2.78 -22.98 -1.83
N ALA A 506 -4.01 -23.06 -1.34
CA ALA A 506 -5.21 -23.26 -2.14
C ALA A 506 -6.13 -22.04 -1.99
N TYR A 507 -6.71 -21.59 -3.09
CA TYR A 507 -7.59 -20.43 -3.11
C TYR A 507 -8.57 -20.50 -4.28
N ILE A 508 -9.64 -19.71 -4.18
CA ILE A 508 -10.53 -19.46 -5.32
C ILE A 508 -10.11 -18.15 -5.95
N ARG A 509 -9.87 -18.15 -7.26
CA ARG A 509 -9.58 -16.96 -8.04
C ARG A 509 -10.82 -16.58 -8.84
N LEU A 510 -11.34 -15.39 -8.60
CA LEU A 510 -12.34 -14.76 -9.46
C LEU A 510 -11.65 -13.81 -10.42
N THR A 511 -11.90 -13.96 -11.70
CA THR A 511 -11.30 -13.15 -12.76
C THR A 511 -12.41 -12.42 -13.50
N GLN A 512 -12.54 -11.12 -13.29
CA GLN A 512 -13.49 -10.25 -13.97
C GLN A 512 -12.81 -9.58 -15.15
N TYR A 513 -13.34 -9.75 -16.36
CA TYR A 513 -12.74 -9.24 -17.59
C TYR A 513 -13.81 -8.72 -18.54
N ILE A 514 -13.40 -8.05 -19.61
CA ILE A 514 -14.31 -7.60 -20.67
C ILE A 514 -14.14 -8.54 -21.87
N ASP A 515 -15.22 -9.18 -22.31
CA ASP A 515 -15.20 -10.09 -23.46
C ASP A 515 -15.09 -9.34 -24.81
N GLY A 516 -15.01 -10.10 -25.92
CA GLY A 516 -14.81 -9.57 -27.27
C GLY A 516 -15.94 -8.66 -27.74
N GLN A 517 -17.11 -8.76 -27.10
CA GLN A 517 -18.28 -7.92 -27.36
C GLN A 517 -18.33 -6.67 -26.45
N GLY A 518 -17.32 -6.46 -25.60
CA GLY A 518 -17.27 -5.32 -24.70
C GLY A 518 -18.09 -5.49 -23.42
N ARG A 519 -18.56 -6.70 -23.10
CA ARG A 519 -19.40 -6.97 -21.92
C ARG A 519 -18.56 -7.44 -20.74
N PRO A 520 -18.84 -6.98 -19.51
CA PRO A 520 -18.18 -7.51 -18.33
C PRO A 520 -18.58 -8.97 -18.08
N ARG A 521 -17.59 -9.81 -17.82
CA ARG A 521 -17.71 -11.22 -17.46
C ARG A 521 -16.92 -11.47 -16.19
N THR A 522 -17.30 -12.52 -15.47
CA THR A 522 -16.55 -13.05 -14.33
C THR A 522 -16.37 -14.54 -14.57
N SER A 523 -15.14 -15.03 -14.51
CA SER A 523 -14.81 -16.45 -14.41
C SER A 523 -14.32 -16.78 -13.01
N GLN A 524 -14.44 -18.05 -12.64
CA GLN A 524 -13.93 -18.60 -11.40
C GLN A 524 -12.99 -19.76 -11.73
N SER A 525 -11.85 -19.81 -11.05
CA SER A 525 -10.97 -20.97 -11.01
C SER A 525 -10.62 -21.32 -9.58
N GLU A 526 -10.48 -22.61 -9.30
CA GLU A 526 -9.89 -23.11 -8.06
C GLU A 526 -8.42 -23.41 -8.32
N GLU A 527 -7.53 -22.75 -7.58
CA GLU A 527 -6.10 -22.85 -7.82
C GLU A 527 -5.37 -23.37 -6.58
N THR A 528 -4.42 -24.28 -6.81
CA THR A 528 -3.47 -24.77 -5.82
C THR A 528 -2.05 -24.52 -6.31
N ARG A 529 -1.22 -23.96 -5.44
CA ARG A 529 0.20 -23.69 -5.72
C ARG A 529 1.04 -24.35 -4.65
N VAL A 530 2.05 -25.11 -5.08
CA VAL A 530 3.08 -25.68 -4.19
C VAL A 530 4.34 -24.85 -4.33
N TRP A 531 4.83 -24.40 -3.18
CA TRP A 531 6.00 -23.55 -3.03
C TRP A 531 7.12 -24.35 -2.36
N HIS A 532 8.32 -24.21 -2.90
CA HIS A 532 9.53 -24.77 -2.31
C HIS A 532 10.61 -23.70 -2.23
N ARG A 533 11.28 -23.59 -1.09
CA ARG A 533 12.35 -22.63 -0.86
C ARG A 533 13.67 -23.25 -1.28
N ARG A 534 14.37 -22.63 -2.24
CA ARG A 534 15.72 -23.00 -2.68
C ARG A 534 16.61 -21.76 -2.59
N ASP A 535 17.77 -21.89 -1.95
CA ASP A 535 18.73 -20.79 -1.74
C ASP A 535 18.09 -19.52 -1.16
N GLY A 536 17.17 -19.71 -0.19
CA GLY A 536 16.46 -18.62 0.48
C GLY A 536 15.33 -17.97 -0.34
N LYS A 537 15.00 -18.49 -1.53
CA LYS A 537 13.93 -17.96 -2.39
C LYS A 537 12.80 -18.96 -2.56
N TRP A 538 11.56 -18.50 -2.44
CA TRP A 538 10.37 -19.30 -2.74
C TRP A 538 10.20 -19.45 -4.25
N LEU A 539 10.08 -20.69 -4.71
CA LEU A 539 9.80 -21.03 -6.10
C LEU A 539 8.49 -21.82 -6.17
N ASN A 540 7.62 -21.49 -7.12
CA ASN A 540 6.45 -22.32 -7.42
C ASN A 540 6.93 -23.55 -8.20
N VAL A 541 6.74 -24.73 -7.62
CA VAL A 541 7.20 -26.02 -8.18
C VAL A 541 6.07 -26.86 -8.77
N HIS A 542 4.84 -26.62 -8.33
CA HIS A 542 3.64 -27.26 -8.89
C HIS A 542 2.45 -26.30 -8.89
N TYR A 543 1.64 -26.39 -9.95
CA TYR A 543 0.42 -25.63 -10.12
C TYR A 543 -0.72 -26.56 -10.52
N HIS A 544 -1.88 -26.40 -9.89
CA HIS A 544 -3.11 -27.03 -10.31
C HIS A 544 -4.21 -25.99 -10.42
N CYS A 545 -4.90 -25.95 -11.56
CA CYS A 545 -6.09 -25.16 -11.82
C CYS A 545 -7.28 -26.06 -12.15
N SER A 546 -8.43 -25.78 -11.56
CA SER A 546 -9.72 -26.38 -11.90
C SER A 546 -10.74 -25.29 -12.28
N GLY A 547 -11.77 -25.69 -13.03
CA GLY A 547 -12.85 -24.79 -13.45
C GLY A 547 -12.58 -24.14 -14.81
N ALA A 548 -12.60 -22.80 -14.86
CA ALA A 548 -12.37 -22.05 -16.09
C ALA A 548 -10.87 -21.99 -16.45
N PRO A 549 -10.51 -21.77 -17.74
CA PRO A 549 -9.14 -21.52 -18.18
C PRO A 549 -8.46 -20.43 -17.33
N ALA A 550 -7.17 -20.61 -17.06
CA ALA A 550 -6.35 -19.70 -16.23
C ALA A 550 -6.27 -18.28 -16.85
N ALA A 551 -6.45 -18.17 -18.16
CA ALA A 551 -6.58 -16.92 -18.89
C ALA A 551 -7.81 -16.96 -19.83
N PRO A 552 -8.91 -16.26 -19.50
CA PRO A 552 -10.06 -16.19 -20.42
C PRO A 552 -9.68 -15.44 -21.70
N LEU A 553 -10.05 -16.01 -22.86
CA LEU A 553 -9.92 -15.35 -24.17
C LEU A 553 -10.81 -14.10 -24.21
N GLN A 554 -10.18 -12.92 -24.39
CA GLN A 554 -10.87 -11.63 -24.57
C GLN A 554 -11.35 -11.41 -25.99
#